data_AF-A0A1E5HC16-F1
#
_entry.id   AF-A0A1E5HC16-F1
#
_cell.length_a   1.000
_cell.length_b   1.000
_cell.length_c   1.000
_cell.angle_alpha   90.00
_cell.angle_beta   90.00
_cell.angle_gamma   90.00
#
_symmetry.space_group_name_H-M   'P 1'
#
loop_
_entity.id
_entity.type
_entity.pdbx_description
1 polymer ?
#
loop_
_entity_poly.entity_id
_entity_poly.type
_entity_poly.pdbx_seq_one_letter_code
_entity_poly.pdbx_strand_id
1 'polypeptide(L)' 'MSERFPDVDWWCDNCDKQLNIQNNFDDYKFVWKCTECGYKNSISKDNVFDEDDEPKGFFKNLFK' A
#
# COMPACT_ATOMS: atom_id res chain seq x y z
N MET A 1 -11.69 12.83 -10.82
CA MET A 1 -10.85 12.96 -9.61
C MET A 1 -9.51 12.36 -9.98
N SER A 2 -8.42 13.11 -9.85
CA SER A 2 -7.07 12.58 -10.02
C SER A 2 -6.71 11.77 -8.78
N GLU A 3 -6.17 10.57 -8.94
CA GLU A 3 -5.65 9.75 -7.82
C GLU A 3 -4.46 10.46 -7.16
N ARG A 4 -4.30 10.29 -5.85
CA ARG A 4 -3.15 10.82 -5.09
C ARG A 4 -1.89 9.99 -5.36
N PHE A 5 -2.08 8.68 -5.48
CA PHE A 5 -1.04 7.69 -5.76
C PHE A 5 -1.39 6.96 -7.06
N PRO A 6 -1.17 7.62 -8.23
CA PRO A 6 -1.35 6.94 -9.50
C PRO A 6 -0.44 5.70 -9.55
N ASP A 7 -0.94 4.62 -10.14
CA ASP A 7 -0.22 3.36 -10.35
C ASP A 7 0.13 2.58 -9.07
N VAL A 8 -0.54 2.85 -7.94
CA VAL A 8 -0.38 2.09 -6.69
C VAL A 8 -1.56 1.17 -6.41
N ASP A 9 -1.28 -0.13 -6.32
CA ASP A 9 -2.22 -1.15 -5.87
C ASP A 9 -2.18 -1.33 -4.34
N TRP A 10 -3.28 -1.00 -3.69
CA TRP A 10 -3.49 -1.16 -2.25
C TRP A 10 -4.16 -2.49 -1.94
N TRP A 11 -3.60 -3.19 -0.95
CA TRP A 11 -4.10 -4.47 -0.47
C TRP A 11 -4.42 -4.37 1.03
N CYS A 12 -5.39 -5.16 1.50
CA CYS A 12 -5.70 -5.19 2.92
C CYS A 12 -4.65 -6.00 3.70
N ASP A 13 -4.02 -5.40 4.70
CA ASP A 13 -2.98 -6.02 5.53
C ASP A 13 -3.45 -7.25 6.34
N ASN A 14 -4.76 -7.51 6.39
CA ASN A 14 -5.34 -8.59 7.19
C ASN A 14 -6.02 -9.70 6.37
N CYS A 15 -6.53 -9.40 5.18
CA CYS A 15 -7.28 -10.39 4.38
C CYS A 15 -6.88 -10.44 2.90
N ASP A 16 -5.83 -9.70 2.51
CA ASP A 16 -5.25 -9.69 1.18
C ASP A 16 -6.25 -9.33 0.06
N LYS A 17 -7.33 -8.61 0.41
CA LYS A 17 -8.29 -8.08 -0.55
C LYS A 17 -7.83 -6.74 -1.08
N GLN A 18 -7.89 -6.56 -2.40
CA GLN A 18 -7.58 -5.30 -3.05
C GLN A 18 -8.53 -4.19 -2.56
N LEU A 19 -7.97 -3.03 -2.23
CA LEU A 19 -8.71 -1.89 -1.69
C LEU A 19 -9.18 -0.95 -2.82
N ASN A 20 -8.38 -0.76 -3.89
CA ASN A 20 -8.72 0.14 -5.01
C ASN A 20 -10.04 -0.20 -5.70
N ILE A 21 -10.43 -1.47 -5.69
CA ILE A 21 -11.69 -1.94 -6.31
C ILE A 21 -12.90 -1.85 -5.37
N GLN A 22 -12.70 -1.49 -4.10
CA GLN A 22 -13.80 -1.35 -3.14
C GLN A 22 -14.57 -0.07 -3.41
N ASN A 23 -15.89 -0.14 -3.26
CA ASN A 23 -16.77 0.97 -3.57
C ASN A 23 -16.41 2.23 -2.77
N ASN A 24 -16.26 3.37 -3.46
CA ASN A 24 -15.85 4.67 -2.90
C ASN A 24 -14.44 4.69 -2.28
N PHE A 25 -13.55 3.78 -2.66
CA PHE A 25 -12.13 3.88 -2.31
C PHE A 25 -11.60 5.26 -2.71
N ASP A 26 -10.84 5.87 -1.80
CA ASP A 26 -10.33 7.23 -1.94
C ASP A 26 -8.96 7.30 -1.26
N ASP A 27 -7.92 7.37 -2.08
CA ASP A 27 -6.53 7.36 -1.64
C ASP A 27 -6.06 8.71 -1.04
N TYR A 28 -6.90 9.74 -1.11
CA TYR A 28 -6.72 10.97 -0.32
C TYR A 28 -7.09 10.74 1.14
N LYS A 29 -7.83 9.67 1.47
CA LYS A 29 -8.05 9.27 2.85
C LYS A 29 -6.83 8.51 3.35
N PHE A 30 -6.14 9.07 4.34
CA PHE A 30 -4.98 8.45 4.98
C PHE A 30 -5.23 7.07 5.62
N VAL A 31 -6.50 6.70 5.79
CA VAL A 31 -6.93 5.40 6.34
C VAL A 31 -8.12 4.89 5.56
N TRP A 32 -8.06 3.62 5.17
CA TRP A 32 -9.17 2.92 4.53
C TRP A 32 -9.62 1.71 5.35
N LYS A 33 -10.91 1.66 5.70
CA LYS A 33 -11.50 0.47 6.34
C LYS A 33 -11.91 -0.51 5.25
N CYS A 34 -11.26 -1.67 5.21
CA CYS A 34 -11.60 -2.75 4.29
C CYS A 34 -13.10 -3.11 4.41
N THR A 35 -13.80 -3.12 3.29
CA THR A 35 -15.23 -3.43 3.25
C THR A 35 -15.51 -4.91 3.50
N GLU A 36 -14.53 -5.79 3.24
CA GLU A 36 -14.65 -7.24 3.41
C GLU A 36 -14.45 -7.68 4.87
N CYS A 37 -13.36 -7.24 5.53
CA CYS A 37 -13.00 -7.71 6.87
C CYS A 37 -13.09 -6.64 7.97
N GLY A 38 -13.24 -5.36 7.62
CA GLY A 38 -13.33 -4.25 8.57
C GLY A 38 -12.00 -3.77 9.14
N TYR A 39 -10.85 -4.34 8.74
CA TYR A 39 -9.53 -3.87 9.15
C TYR A 39 -9.23 -2.46 8.61
N LYS A 40 -8.50 -1.65 9.37
CA LYS A 40 -8.12 -0.27 9.00
C LYS A 40 -6.70 -0.29 8.43
N ASN A 41 -6.59 -0.04 7.14
CA ASN A 41 -5.33 0.01 6.41
C ASN A 41 -4.84 1.45 6.34
N SER A 42 -3.53 1.64 6.43
CA SER A 42 -2.91 2.97 6.29
C SER A 42 -2.59 3.24 4.81
N ILE A 43 -3.08 4.36 4.30
CA ILE A 43 -2.85 4.83 2.93
C ILE A 43 -1.84 5.98 2.98
N SER A 44 -0.55 5.64 2.88
CA SER A 44 0.58 6.59 2.95
C SER A 44 1.69 6.18 2.01
N LYS A 45 2.45 7.16 1.51
CA LYS A 45 3.65 6.90 0.69
C LYS A 45 4.64 5.98 1.40
N ASP A 46 4.70 6.01 2.73
CA ASP A 46 5.59 5.15 3.53
C ASP A 46 5.28 3.65 3.39
N ASN A 47 4.09 3.31 2.89
CA ASN A 47 3.66 1.93 2.62
C ASN A 47 3.77 1.56 1.12
N VAL A 48 4.29 2.48 0.29
CA VAL A 48 4.51 2.25 -1.14
C VAL A 48 5.98 1.87 -1.31
N PHE A 49 6.23 0.68 -1.87
CA PHE A 49 7.57 0.22 -2.20
C PHE A 49 7.84 0.49 -3.68
N ASP A 50 8.73 1.43 -3.99
CA ASP A 50 9.23 1.63 -5.35
C ASP A 50 10.35 0.61 -5.59
N GLU A 51 10.39 -0.03 -6.77
CA GLU A 51 11.46 -0.98 -7.14
C GLU A 51 12.87 -0.34 -7.08
N ASP A 52 12.93 0.98 -7.22
CA ASP A 52 14.14 1.79 -7.14
C ASP A 52 14.53 2.19 -5.70
N ASP A 53 13.67 1.95 -4.69
CA ASP A 53 13.99 2.16 -3.28
C ASP A 53 14.76 0.95 -2.73
N GLU A 54 15.95 0.70 -3.27
CA GLU A 54 16.82 -0.32 -2.72
C GLU A 54 17.20 0.05 -1.27
N PRO A 55 16.94 -0.82 -0.28
CA PRO A 55 17.46 -0.63 1.06
C PRO A 55 18.99 -0.71 0.99
N LYS A 56 19.68 0.43 1.15
CA LYS A 56 21.15 0.61 1.17
C LYS A 56 21.93 -0.23 2.22
N GLY A 57 21.32 -1.27 2.80
CA GLY A 57 21.89 -2.12 3.83
C GLY A 57 21.68 -3.63 3.65
N PHE A 58 20.82 -4.11 2.74
CA PHE A 58 20.53 -5.55 2.68
C PHE A 58 21.56 -6.35 1.86
N PHE A 59 22.23 -5.71 0.90
CA PHE A 59 23.25 -6.36 0.06
C PHE A 59 24.61 -6.61 0.74
N LYS A 60 24.85 -6.11 1.97
CA LYS A 60 26.16 -6.33 2.64
C LYS A 60 26.38 -7.75 3.17
N ASN A 61 25.34 -8.58 3.25
CA ASN A 61 25.44 -9.92 3.85
C ASN A 61 25.09 -11.08 2.92
N LEU A 62 24.94 -10.85 1.60
CA LEU A 62 24.70 -11.93 0.63
C LEU A 62 25.98 -12.43 -0.07
N PHE A 63 27.15 -11.88 0.28
CA PHE A 63 28.46 -12.33 -0.24
C PHE A 63 29.51 -12.56 0.86
N LYS A 64 29.12 -13.13 2.00
CA LYS A 64 30.08 -13.74 2.94
C LYS A 64 29.79 -15.21 3.11
#